data_AF-A0A0D8B7E3-F1
#
_entry.id   AF-A0A0D8B7E3-F1
#
_cell.length_a   1.000
_cell.length_b   1.000
_cell.length_c   1.000
_cell.angle_alpha   90.00
_cell.angle_beta   90.00
_cell.angle_gamma   90.00
#
_symmetry.space_group_name_H-M   'P 1'
#
loop_
_entity.id
_entity.type
_entity.pdbx_description
1 polymer ?
#
loop_
_entity_poly.entity_id
_entity_poly.type
_entity_poly.pdbx_seq_one_letter_code
_entity_poly.pdbx_strand_id
1 'polypeptide(L)'
;MTGNAEVDGLIVTQRQVVLTAHPLQRIGAFALSALAAKLTGRGGNVRDPGDVPATDFDAAVERMIEDAVAAAEAGRLRADSFWLKASGSFFPNSKMNHRSTLPMRSRAENTARVRGWRTMPDPATWPQVPCALCGRAAVAFYGKVDVPLIDAAGYCNTTPRGHEGLALCWPCVCCFHALPYGSRLTGGPSAGVHSWDDEFLSTTTRSQVRRSAGEISGFGVARSAGRYEHERTALLALRRYDRRLLAGVEVLVFSNYNLSARLDIYRVDEALAEWLRSTLRDPQRRRGWRALLAAYQAPPVSGSRRLARDAFQRPWRILITAAARLTDVPGPRAVLRFDADLAALTYSYLREVMDVNQADIDQVEALAAEIAQEIIADESAGPLMTFRVASRRVVALQKWLENKAVRRALRIGADERSAPLISTAQFRLLFDPDGQGWLYRRLLLIAVLNALHKEGWRPADAADAAADLPDPDQEVELAREDDEMVEGIEQ
;
A
#
# COMPACT_ATOMS: atom_id res chain seq x y z
N MET A 1 50.76 6.61 -21.45
CA MET A 1 50.60 6.32 -20.00
C MET A 1 49.34 6.91 -19.39
N THR A 2 48.63 7.83 -20.04
CA THR A 2 47.36 8.41 -19.57
C THR A 2 46.15 7.48 -19.73
N GLY A 3 46.14 6.59 -20.73
CA GLY A 3 45.00 5.70 -21.00
C GLY A 3 44.74 4.61 -19.95
N ASN A 4 45.76 4.07 -19.28
CA ASN A 4 45.55 3.01 -18.28
C ASN A 4 44.91 3.55 -17.00
N ALA A 5 45.31 4.74 -16.54
CA ALA A 5 44.74 5.37 -15.34
C ALA A 5 43.27 5.79 -15.53
N GLU A 6 42.88 6.18 -16.76
CA GLU A 6 41.51 6.50 -17.11
C GLU A 6 40.61 5.25 -17.14
N VAL A 7 41.11 4.14 -17.71
CA VAL A 7 40.42 2.85 -17.70
C VAL A 7 40.29 2.29 -16.28
N ASP A 8 41.34 2.38 -15.46
CA ASP A 8 41.30 1.94 -14.07
C ASP A 8 40.27 2.76 -13.25
N GLY A 9 40.22 4.08 -13.45
CA GLY A 9 39.22 4.95 -12.83
C GLY A 9 37.79 4.59 -13.24
N LEU A 10 37.54 4.34 -14.53
CA LEU A 10 36.25 3.89 -15.03
C LEU A 10 35.83 2.55 -14.39
N ILE A 11 36.73 1.58 -14.33
CA ILE A 11 36.47 0.26 -13.73
C ILE A 11 36.13 0.38 -12.24
N VAL A 12 36.78 1.27 -11.49
CA VAL A 12 36.44 1.51 -10.08
C VAL A 12 35.01 2.02 -9.94
N THR A 13 34.57 2.95 -10.79
CA THR A 13 33.17 3.45 -10.75
C THR A 13 32.14 2.38 -11.09
N GLN A 14 32.52 1.32 -11.82
CA GLN A 14 31.65 0.18 -12.11
C GLN A 14 31.43 -0.76 -10.91
N ARG A 15 31.98 -0.44 -9.72
CA ARG A 15 31.76 -1.19 -8.47
C ARG A 15 31.00 -0.41 -7.40
N GLN A 16 30.48 0.77 -7.73
CA GLN A 16 29.72 1.60 -6.80
C GLN A 16 28.26 1.71 -7.25
N VAL A 17 27.30 1.48 -6.37
CA VAL A 17 25.88 1.64 -6.72
C VAL A 17 25.47 3.11 -6.61
N VAL A 18 24.60 3.57 -7.51
CA VAL A 18 23.94 4.87 -7.43
C VAL A 18 22.44 4.61 -7.43
N LEU A 19 21.74 5.24 -6.50
CA LEU A 19 20.28 5.25 -6.48
C LEU A 19 19.77 6.13 -7.63
N THR A 20 18.87 5.58 -8.43
CA THR A 20 18.26 6.30 -9.56
C THR A 20 16.78 6.54 -9.29
N ALA A 21 16.09 7.23 -10.21
CA ALA A 21 14.64 7.40 -10.15
C ALA A 21 13.85 6.14 -10.58
N HIS A 22 14.52 5.03 -10.92
CA HIS A 22 13.85 3.81 -11.37
C HIS A 22 13.49 2.90 -10.18
N PRO A 23 12.19 2.67 -9.87
CA PRO A 23 11.77 1.95 -8.66
C PRO A 23 12.35 0.53 -8.53
N LEU A 24 12.34 -0.25 -9.61
CA LEU A 24 12.93 -1.60 -9.60
C LEU A 24 14.45 -1.59 -9.41
N GLN A 25 15.15 -0.58 -9.95
CA GLN A 25 16.58 -0.45 -9.74
C GLN A 25 16.87 -0.15 -8.26
N ARG A 26 16.08 0.70 -7.61
CA ARG A 26 16.22 1.00 -6.18
C ARG A 26 16.01 -0.23 -5.30
N ILE A 27 14.94 -1.00 -5.54
CA ILE A 27 14.72 -2.28 -4.82
C ILE A 27 15.94 -3.19 -5.02
N GLY A 28 16.42 -3.31 -6.25
CA GLY A 28 17.62 -4.06 -6.60
C GLY A 28 18.89 -3.58 -5.89
N ALA A 29 19.10 -2.27 -5.81
CA ALA A 29 20.24 -1.64 -5.14
C ALA A 29 20.26 -1.95 -3.64
N PHE A 30 19.12 -1.80 -2.96
CA PHE A 30 18.99 -2.18 -1.55
C PHE A 30 19.10 -3.69 -1.34
N ALA A 31 18.64 -4.50 -2.28
CA ALA A 31 18.78 -5.96 -2.22
C ALA A 31 20.25 -6.38 -2.34
N LEU A 32 20.99 -5.81 -3.30
CA LEU A 32 22.43 -6.02 -3.48
C LEU A 32 23.19 -5.62 -2.21
N SER A 33 22.87 -4.45 -1.64
CA SER A 33 23.50 -3.96 -0.41
C SER A 33 23.24 -4.86 0.79
N ALA A 34 22.01 -5.38 0.91
CA ALA A 34 21.65 -6.33 1.96
C ALA A 34 22.34 -7.70 1.79
N LEU A 35 22.56 -8.16 0.55
CA LEU A 35 23.34 -9.35 0.25
C LEU A 35 24.82 -9.15 0.62
N ALA A 36 25.41 -8.05 0.18
CA ALA A 36 26.78 -7.66 0.48
C ALA A 36 27.03 -7.63 2.00
N ALA A 37 26.20 -6.91 2.75
CA ALA A 37 26.30 -6.83 4.21
C ALA A 37 26.14 -8.18 4.92
N LYS A 38 25.32 -9.09 4.37
CA LYS A 38 25.16 -10.45 4.91
C LYS A 38 26.42 -11.29 4.70
N LEU A 39 27.05 -11.20 3.53
CA LEU A 39 28.24 -11.99 3.18
C LEU A 39 29.47 -11.56 3.97
N THR A 40 29.63 -10.25 4.18
CA THR A 40 30.84 -9.70 4.83
C THR A 40 30.71 -9.55 6.35
N GLY A 41 29.60 -9.97 6.93
CA GLY A 41 29.37 -9.89 8.38
C GLY A 41 29.21 -8.46 8.91
N ARG A 42 29.15 -7.44 8.06
CA ARG A 42 28.91 -6.02 8.41
C ARG A 42 27.45 -5.73 8.78
N GLY A 43 26.76 -6.73 9.34
CA GLY A 43 25.32 -6.80 9.53
C GLY A 43 24.77 -5.56 10.24
N GLY A 44 24.21 -4.63 9.47
CA GLY A 44 23.51 -3.45 10.00
C GLY A 44 24.00 -2.10 9.46
N ASN A 45 25.27 -1.99 9.07
CA ASN A 45 25.91 -0.67 8.88
C ASN A 45 25.74 -0.05 7.49
N VAL A 46 25.48 -0.83 6.44
CA VAL A 46 25.21 -0.27 5.11
C VAL A 46 23.74 0.10 5.02
N ARG A 47 23.45 1.39 5.21
CA ARG A 47 22.09 1.95 5.05
C ARG A 47 21.83 2.40 3.63
N ASP A 48 22.83 3.00 2.97
CA ASP A 48 22.78 3.50 1.60
C ASP A 48 23.54 2.55 0.64
N PRO A 49 22.97 2.16 -0.51
CA PRO A 49 23.68 1.39 -1.52
C PRO A 49 24.96 2.04 -2.06
N GLY A 50 25.06 3.37 -2.02
CA GLY A 50 26.26 4.11 -2.41
C GLY A 50 27.48 3.88 -1.51
N ASP A 51 27.25 3.42 -0.27
CA ASP A 51 28.27 3.16 0.75
C ASP A 51 28.82 1.71 0.70
N VAL A 52 28.33 0.87 -0.22
CA VAL A 52 28.82 -0.50 -0.37
C VAL A 52 30.28 -0.46 -0.87
N PRO A 53 31.25 -1.02 -0.13
CA PRO A 53 32.63 -1.13 -0.61
C PRO A 53 32.70 -1.97 -1.88
N ALA A 54 33.62 -1.62 -2.78
CA ALA A 54 33.84 -2.34 -4.03
C ALA A 54 34.05 -3.86 -3.84
N THR A 55 34.77 -4.27 -2.79
CA THR A 55 34.97 -5.69 -2.44
C THR A 55 33.68 -6.40 -2.05
N ASP A 56 32.80 -5.72 -1.34
CA ASP A 56 31.53 -6.26 -0.86
C ASP A 56 30.51 -6.32 -2.02
N PHE A 57 30.57 -5.34 -2.93
CA PHE A 57 29.84 -5.36 -4.20
C PHE A 57 30.24 -6.59 -5.04
N ASP A 58 31.54 -6.80 -5.27
CA ASP A 58 32.04 -7.93 -6.05
C ASP A 58 31.66 -9.27 -5.41
N ALA A 59 31.74 -9.38 -4.08
CA ALA A 59 31.29 -10.57 -3.35
C ALA A 59 29.79 -10.84 -3.51
N ALA A 60 28.95 -9.79 -3.48
CA ALA A 60 27.52 -9.93 -3.71
C ALA A 60 27.22 -10.35 -5.15
N VAL A 61 27.93 -9.79 -6.14
CA VAL A 61 27.80 -10.18 -7.55
C VAL A 61 28.19 -11.64 -7.76
N GLU A 62 29.33 -12.07 -7.25
CA GLU A 62 29.77 -13.47 -7.35
C GLU A 62 28.77 -14.42 -6.70
N ARG A 63 28.23 -14.06 -5.52
CA ARG A 63 27.17 -14.84 -4.89
C ARG A 63 25.94 -15.00 -5.78
N MET A 64 25.50 -13.93 -6.46
CA MET A 64 24.37 -14.00 -7.37
C MET A 64 24.66 -14.89 -8.60
N ILE A 65 25.91 -14.92 -9.06
CA ILE A 65 26.36 -15.82 -10.13
C ILE A 65 26.28 -17.27 -9.65
N GLU A 66 26.84 -17.58 -8.48
CA GLU A 66 26.80 -18.92 -7.88
C GLU A 66 25.37 -19.44 -7.70
N ASP A 67 24.48 -18.61 -7.14
CA ASP A 67 23.08 -18.99 -6.94
C ASP A 67 22.37 -19.23 -8.30
N ALA A 68 22.71 -18.47 -9.36
CA ALA A 68 22.20 -18.69 -10.71
C ALA A 68 22.78 -19.95 -11.39
N VAL A 69 24.05 -20.28 -11.13
CA VAL A 69 24.67 -21.54 -11.60
C VAL A 69 24.00 -22.73 -10.92
N ALA A 70 23.83 -22.68 -9.60
CA ALA A 70 23.15 -23.72 -8.84
C ALA A 70 21.70 -23.93 -9.32
N ALA A 71 21.00 -22.84 -9.66
CA ALA A 71 19.68 -22.91 -10.28
C ALA A 71 19.70 -23.61 -11.65
N ALA A 72 20.67 -23.26 -12.51
CA ALA A 72 20.84 -23.90 -13.80
C ALA A 72 21.15 -25.39 -13.66
N GLU A 73 21.97 -25.79 -12.69
CA GLU A 73 22.30 -27.19 -12.42
C GLU A 73 21.10 -28.00 -11.90
N ALA A 74 20.29 -27.42 -11.02
CA ALA A 74 19.08 -28.06 -10.49
C ALA A 74 18.05 -28.39 -11.59
N GLY A 75 18.10 -27.68 -12.70
CA GLY A 75 17.29 -27.96 -13.89
C GLY A 75 15.80 -28.03 -13.57
N ARG A 76 15.15 -29.12 -14.01
CA ARG A 76 13.71 -29.34 -13.82
C ARG A 76 13.36 -30.06 -12.51
N LEU A 77 14.35 -30.43 -11.70
CA LEU A 77 14.17 -31.34 -10.56
C LEU A 77 13.43 -30.68 -9.39
N ARG A 78 13.21 -29.35 -9.42
CA ARG A 78 12.51 -28.61 -8.36
C ARG A 78 11.54 -27.58 -8.96
N ALA A 79 10.35 -28.07 -9.35
CA ALA A 79 9.26 -27.29 -9.95
C ALA A 79 8.80 -26.08 -9.11
N ASP A 80 9.08 -26.07 -7.80
CA ASP A 80 8.71 -24.98 -6.89
C ASP A 80 9.89 -24.16 -6.34
N SER A 81 11.11 -24.37 -6.89
CA SER A 81 12.30 -23.66 -6.40
C SER A 81 12.19 -22.14 -6.62
N PHE A 82 12.76 -21.38 -5.68
CA PHE A 82 12.85 -19.92 -5.74
C PHE A 82 13.37 -19.45 -7.11
N TRP A 83 14.46 -20.07 -7.58
CA TRP A 83 15.10 -19.66 -8.83
C TRP A 83 14.32 -20.02 -10.09
N LEU A 84 13.54 -21.09 -10.09
CA LEU A 84 12.62 -21.36 -11.21
C LEU A 84 11.52 -20.30 -11.30
N LYS A 85 11.00 -19.85 -10.15
CA LYS A 85 10.03 -18.74 -10.09
C LYS A 85 10.67 -17.43 -10.57
N ALA A 86 11.89 -17.15 -10.12
CA ALA A 86 12.63 -15.96 -10.52
C ALA A 86 12.95 -15.97 -12.03
N SER A 87 13.38 -17.11 -12.56
CA SER A 87 13.76 -17.23 -13.96
C SER A 87 12.58 -17.11 -14.92
N GLY A 88 11.37 -17.51 -14.51
CA GLY A 88 10.15 -17.30 -15.28
C GLY A 88 9.60 -15.87 -15.20
N SER A 89 9.67 -15.24 -14.02
CA SER A 89 9.03 -13.94 -13.76
C SER A 89 9.93 -12.72 -13.97
N PHE A 90 11.25 -12.86 -13.89
CA PHE A 90 12.22 -11.76 -14.08
C PHE A 90 13.02 -11.91 -15.36
N PHE A 91 13.55 -13.10 -15.63
CA PHE A 91 14.57 -13.32 -16.65
C PHE A 91 14.17 -14.46 -17.60
N PRO A 92 13.03 -14.34 -18.30
CA PRO A 92 12.57 -15.39 -19.21
C PRO A 92 13.64 -15.66 -20.26
N ASN A 93 13.81 -16.93 -20.67
CA ASN A 93 14.83 -17.35 -21.66
C ASN A 93 16.29 -17.04 -21.30
N SER A 94 16.60 -16.59 -20.08
CA SER A 94 17.97 -16.40 -19.62
C SER A 94 18.79 -17.69 -19.63
N LYS A 95 20.12 -17.57 -19.50
CA LYS A 95 21.05 -18.71 -19.60
C LYS A 95 20.88 -19.75 -18.48
N MET A 96 20.18 -19.39 -17.39
CA MET A 96 19.80 -20.31 -16.31
C MET A 96 18.64 -21.25 -16.68
N ASN A 97 17.82 -20.90 -17.66
CA ASN A 97 16.63 -21.66 -18.04
C ASN A 97 16.96 -22.81 -19.00
N HIS A 98 16.33 -23.97 -18.82
CA HIS A 98 16.39 -25.11 -19.74
C HIS A 98 15.09 -25.23 -20.53
N ARG A 99 15.19 -25.28 -21.87
CA ARG A 99 14.02 -25.51 -22.71
C ARG A 99 13.55 -26.95 -22.61
N SER A 100 12.23 -27.13 -22.55
CA SER A 100 11.44 -28.32 -22.90
C SER A 100 12.13 -29.42 -23.69
N THR A 101 12.59 -28.95 -24.83
CA THR A 101 12.83 -29.69 -26.05
C THR A 101 14.31 -29.94 -26.31
N LEU A 102 15.20 -29.40 -25.47
CA LEU A 102 16.65 -29.54 -25.62
C LEU A 102 17.21 -30.54 -24.60
N PRO A 103 18.28 -31.28 -24.97
CA PRO A 103 19.01 -32.13 -24.04
C PRO A 103 19.47 -31.35 -22.79
N MET A 104 19.55 -32.04 -21.65
CA MET A 104 20.14 -31.44 -20.44
C MET A 104 21.62 -31.12 -20.70
N ARG A 105 21.99 -29.88 -20.42
CA ARG A 105 23.37 -29.39 -20.54
C ARG A 105 24.23 -29.94 -19.40
N SER A 106 25.51 -30.13 -19.65
CA SER A 106 26.47 -30.51 -18.63
C SER A 106 26.63 -29.40 -17.57
N ARG A 107 27.13 -29.78 -16.38
CA ARG A 107 27.46 -28.83 -15.31
C ARG A 107 28.43 -27.73 -15.77
N ALA A 108 29.48 -28.13 -16.49
CA ALA A 108 30.49 -27.21 -17.01
C ALA A 108 29.88 -26.23 -18.02
N GLU A 109 29.02 -26.71 -18.92
CA GLU A 109 28.34 -25.86 -19.89
C GLU A 109 27.38 -24.86 -19.23
N ASN A 110 26.60 -25.28 -18.23
CA ASN A 110 25.72 -24.39 -17.47
C ASN A 110 26.53 -23.30 -16.75
N THR A 111 27.62 -23.70 -16.10
CA THR A 111 28.53 -22.77 -15.40
C THR A 111 29.08 -21.73 -16.36
N ALA A 112 29.66 -22.17 -17.49
CA ALA A 112 30.24 -21.26 -18.49
C ALA A 112 29.21 -20.28 -19.06
N ARG A 113 28.00 -20.75 -19.39
CA ARG A 113 26.94 -19.90 -19.94
C ARG A 113 26.39 -18.88 -18.94
N VAL A 114 26.19 -19.27 -17.68
CA VAL A 114 25.70 -18.35 -16.64
C VAL A 114 26.77 -17.33 -16.29
N ARG A 115 28.04 -17.75 -16.13
CA ARG A 115 29.15 -16.82 -15.86
C ARG A 115 29.34 -15.84 -17.03
N GLY A 116 29.36 -16.32 -18.27
CA GLY A 116 29.44 -15.42 -19.43
C GLY A 116 28.30 -14.40 -19.52
N TRP A 117 27.11 -14.75 -19.02
CA TRP A 117 25.96 -13.84 -18.95
C TRP A 117 26.05 -12.84 -17.79
N ARG A 118 26.61 -13.23 -16.65
CA ARG A 118 26.58 -12.47 -15.39
C ARG A 118 27.93 -11.85 -15.02
N THR A 119 28.87 -11.75 -15.97
CA THR A 119 30.16 -11.09 -15.79
C THR A 119 30.19 -9.78 -16.57
N MET A 120 30.87 -8.76 -16.02
CA MET A 120 31.05 -7.48 -16.70
C MET A 120 31.81 -7.68 -18.03
N PRO A 121 31.32 -7.11 -19.14
CA PRO A 121 32.03 -7.15 -20.43
C PRO A 121 33.40 -6.46 -20.37
N ASP A 122 34.29 -6.86 -21.26
CA ASP A 122 35.59 -6.20 -21.47
C ASP A 122 35.39 -4.70 -21.77
N PRO A 123 36.08 -3.78 -21.07
CA PRO A 123 36.07 -2.35 -21.36
C PRO A 123 36.28 -1.99 -22.84
N ALA A 124 37.07 -2.79 -23.58
CA ALA A 124 37.30 -2.58 -25.00
C ALA A 124 36.04 -2.73 -25.87
N THR A 125 35.00 -3.43 -25.38
CA THR A 125 33.76 -3.66 -26.12
C THR A 125 32.59 -2.79 -25.63
N TRP A 126 32.83 -1.84 -24.74
CA TRP A 126 31.77 -0.98 -24.23
C TRP A 126 31.21 -0.05 -25.32
N PRO A 127 29.90 0.20 -25.34
CA PRO A 127 29.22 0.91 -26.44
C PRO A 127 29.49 2.43 -26.49
N GLN A 128 30.32 2.97 -25.59
CA GLN A 128 30.66 4.41 -25.51
C GLN A 128 29.44 5.34 -25.40
N VAL A 129 28.38 4.88 -24.74
CA VAL A 129 27.17 5.66 -24.46
C VAL A 129 26.92 5.74 -22.94
N PRO A 130 26.23 6.78 -22.45
CA PRO A 130 25.86 6.86 -21.04
C PRO A 130 24.79 5.82 -20.69
N CYS A 131 24.83 5.36 -19.44
CA CYS A 131 23.83 4.54 -18.80
C CYS A 131 22.52 5.31 -18.73
N ALA A 132 21.44 4.70 -19.22
CA ALA A 132 20.11 5.30 -19.27
C ALA A 132 19.52 5.64 -17.89
N LEU A 133 20.06 5.06 -16.80
CA LEU A 133 19.55 5.29 -15.44
C LEU A 133 20.38 6.29 -14.64
N CYS A 134 21.71 6.23 -14.71
CA CYS A 134 22.61 7.03 -13.85
C CYS A 134 23.64 7.87 -14.61
N GLY A 135 23.67 7.83 -15.93
CA GLY A 135 24.56 8.64 -16.77
C GLY A 135 26.02 8.18 -16.86
N ARG A 136 26.48 7.21 -16.04
CA ARG A 136 27.84 6.64 -16.12
C ARG A 136 28.08 5.89 -17.45
N ALA A 137 29.33 5.59 -17.80
CA ALA A 137 29.62 4.76 -18.98
C ALA A 137 28.85 3.43 -18.93
N ALA A 138 28.04 3.16 -19.95
CA ALA A 138 27.38 1.88 -20.12
C ALA A 138 28.40 0.82 -20.53
N VAL A 139 28.20 -0.42 -20.07
CA VAL A 139 29.10 -1.55 -20.37
C VAL A 139 28.55 -2.47 -21.47
N ALA A 140 27.24 -2.44 -21.69
CA ALA A 140 26.55 -3.12 -22.78
C ALA A 140 25.12 -2.57 -22.95
N PHE A 141 24.43 -3.06 -23.98
CA PHE A 141 22.98 -2.97 -24.11
C PHE A 141 22.33 -4.23 -23.54
N TYR A 142 21.29 -4.03 -22.74
CA TYR A 142 20.61 -5.10 -22.02
C TYR A 142 19.14 -5.17 -22.43
N GLY A 143 18.59 -6.38 -22.42
CA GLY A 143 17.22 -6.65 -22.85
C GLY A 143 16.40 -7.37 -21.79
N LYS A 144 15.26 -7.92 -22.24
CA LYS A 144 14.33 -8.71 -21.41
C LYS A 144 14.96 -9.82 -20.55
N VAL A 145 16.10 -10.38 -20.97
CA VAL A 145 16.78 -11.44 -20.22
C VAL A 145 17.52 -10.91 -18.98
N ASP A 146 17.77 -9.60 -18.93
CA ASP A 146 18.57 -8.92 -17.90
C ASP A 146 17.74 -7.92 -17.07
N VAL A 147 16.79 -7.26 -17.73
CA VAL A 147 15.97 -6.19 -17.14
C VAL A 147 14.50 -6.60 -17.24
N PRO A 148 13.78 -6.69 -16.10
CA PRO A 148 12.35 -6.98 -16.10
C PRO A 148 11.53 -5.87 -16.79
N LEU A 149 10.44 -6.26 -17.44
CA LEU A 149 9.47 -5.35 -18.09
C LEU A 149 9.97 -4.57 -19.29
N ILE A 150 11.16 -4.89 -19.81
CA ILE A 150 11.67 -4.36 -21.08
C ILE A 150 11.55 -5.43 -22.16
N ASP A 151 11.41 -4.99 -23.41
CA ASP A 151 11.36 -5.88 -24.56
C ASP A 151 12.73 -6.55 -24.84
N ALA A 152 12.78 -7.45 -25.82
CA ALA A 152 14.04 -8.00 -26.29
C ALA A 152 14.98 -6.88 -26.77
N ALA A 153 16.29 -7.08 -26.59
CA ALA A 153 17.34 -6.15 -26.98
C ALA A 153 17.19 -5.61 -28.43
N GLY A 154 16.75 -6.45 -29.38
CA GLY A 154 16.53 -6.04 -30.77
C GLY A 154 15.15 -5.44 -31.10
N TYR A 155 14.23 -5.33 -30.12
CA TYR A 155 12.84 -4.91 -30.33
C TYR A 155 12.41 -3.75 -29.41
N CYS A 156 13.33 -3.14 -28.66
CA CYS A 156 13.00 -2.02 -27.77
C CYS A 156 12.55 -0.79 -28.57
N ASN A 157 11.24 -0.55 -28.63
CA ASN A 157 10.62 0.63 -29.26
C ASN A 157 10.89 1.95 -28.49
N THR A 158 11.58 1.91 -27.36
CA THR A 158 11.88 3.06 -26.49
C THR A 158 13.33 3.51 -26.55
N THR A 159 14.17 2.88 -27.40
CA THR A 159 15.58 3.26 -27.56
C THR A 159 15.80 3.99 -28.90
N PRO A 160 16.72 4.97 -28.97
CA PRO A 160 17.09 5.60 -30.23
C PRO A 160 17.47 4.57 -31.31
N ARG A 161 17.21 4.89 -32.59
CA ARG A 161 17.59 4.03 -33.71
C ARG A 161 19.08 3.69 -33.63
N GLY A 162 19.41 2.40 -33.74
CA GLY A 162 20.79 1.88 -33.66
C GLY A 162 21.22 1.37 -32.27
N HIS A 163 20.35 1.44 -31.26
CA HIS A 163 20.62 0.87 -29.94
C HIS A 163 19.97 -0.52 -29.79
N GLU A 164 20.74 -1.51 -29.38
CA GLU A 164 20.29 -2.90 -29.19
C GLU A 164 19.77 -3.14 -27.76
N GLY A 165 18.93 -2.24 -27.24
CA GLY A 165 18.33 -2.36 -25.90
C GLY A 165 18.72 -1.25 -24.95
N LEU A 166 18.51 -1.47 -23.65
CA LEU A 166 18.76 -0.47 -22.61
C LEU A 166 20.26 -0.40 -22.28
N ALA A 167 20.89 0.72 -22.58
CA ALA A 167 22.28 0.97 -22.21
C ALA A 167 22.41 1.09 -20.69
N LEU A 168 23.12 0.16 -20.04
CA LEU A 168 23.33 0.18 -18.59
C LEU A 168 24.81 0.07 -18.24
N CYS A 169 25.20 0.75 -17.15
CA CYS A 169 26.45 0.49 -16.46
C CYS A 169 26.34 -0.79 -15.62
N TRP A 170 27.48 -1.32 -15.19
CA TRP A 170 27.55 -2.58 -14.45
C TRP A 170 26.78 -2.56 -13.12
N PRO A 171 26.88 -1.53 -12.26
CA PRO A 171 26.09 -1.46 -11.03
C PRO A 171 24.58 -1.48 -11.29
N CYS A 172 24.10 -0.79 -12.32
CA CYS A 172 22.68 -0.71 -12.64
C CYS A 172 22.12 -2.07 -13.09
N VAL A 173 22.83 -2.81 -13.95
CA VAL A 173 22.39 -4.16 -14.33
C VAL A 173 22.46 -5.13 -13.16
N CYS A 174 23.50 -5.03 -12.31
CA CYS A 174 23.60 -5.83 -11.08
C CYS A 174 22.45 -5.57 -10.10
N CYS A 175 21.90 -4.35 -10.04
CA CYS A 175 20.69 -4.06 -9.27
C CYS A 175 19.50 -4.88 -9.80
N PHE A 176 19.30 -4.96 -11.11
CA PHE A 176 18.25 -5.82 -11.67
C PHE A 176 18.51 -7.30 -11.39
N HIS A 177 19.76 -7.74 -11.44
CA HIS A 177 20.15 -9.11 -11.07
C HIS A 177 19.81 -9.44 -9.60
N ALA A 178 19.91 -8.46 -8.71
CA ALA A 178 19.58 -8.57 -7.29
C ALA A 178 18.07 -8.46 -6.99
N LEU A 179 17.25 -8.03 -7.95
CA LEU A 179 15.83 -7.78 -7.74
C LEU A 179 15.03 -8.98 -7.22
N PRO A 180 15.27 -10.25 -7.65
CA PRO A 180 14.58 -11.40 -7.08
C PRO A 180 14.75 -11.53 -5.57
N TYR A 181 15.90 -11.14 -5.02
CA TYR A 181 16.15 -11.22 -3.58
C TYR A 181 15.32 -10.19 -2.79
N GLY A 182 15.12 -9.00 -3.37
CA GLY A 182 14.30 -7.93 -2.80
C GLY A 182 12.79 -8.07 -3.08
N SER A 183 12.38 -9.08 -3.84
CA SER A 183 11.00 -9.29 -4.26
C SER A 183 10.40 -10.56 -3.64
N ARG A 184 9.07 -10.59 -3.51
CA ARG A 184 8.32 -11.79 -3.16
C ARG A 184 7.95 -12.56 -4.42
N LEU A 185 8.36 -13.83 -4.47
CA LEU A 185 8.04 -14.75 -5.57
C LEU A 185 6.83 -15.61 -5.21
N THR A 186 5.85 -15.70 -6.11
CA THR A 186 4.61 -16.46 -5.85
C THR A 186 4.40 -17.65 -6.79
N GLY A 187 5.24 -17.80 -7.83
CA GLY A 187 4.98 -18.72 -8.94
C GLY A 187 4.06 -18.15 -10.03
N GLY A 188 3.50 -16.95 -9.79
CA GLY A 188 2.88 -16.08 -10.78
C GLY A 188 3.60 -14.73 -10.82
N PRO A 189 2.88 -13.59 -10.87
CA PRO A 189 3.47 -12.27 -10.72
C PRO A 189 4.31 -12.15 -9.44
N SER A 190 5.46 -11.51 -9.59
CA SER A 190 6.35 -11.15 -8.49
C SER A 190 5.97 -9.79 -7.95
N ALA A 191 6.28 -9.53 -6.67
CA ALA A 191 5.95 -8.25 -6.06
C ALA A 191 7.13 -7.64 -5.31
N GLY A 192 7.38 -6.35 -5.54
CA GLY A 192 8.32 -5.52 -4.79
C GLY A 192 7.59 -4.44 -4.00
N VAL A 193 8.09 -4.13 -2.80
CA VAL A 193 7.64 -2.95 -2.03
C VAL A 193 8.63 -1.82 -2.28
N HIS A 194 8.12 -0.65 -2.64
CA HIS A 194 8.91 0.54 -2.95
C HIS A 194 8.46 1.74 -2.11
N SER A 195 9.38 2.66 -1.83
CA SER A 195 9.12 3.98 -1.27
C SER A 195 10.27 4.91 -1.63
N TRP A 196 10.00 6.21 -1.66
CA TRP A 196 11.03 7.24 -1.76
C TRP A 196 11.70 7.54 -0.41
N ASP A 197 11.17 7.00 0.68
CA ASP A 197 11.85 6.95 1.97
C ASP A 197 12.87 5.80 1.94
N ASP A 198 14.14 6.16 1.77
CA ASP A 198 15.24 5.21 1.63
C ASP A 198 15.47 4.37 2.88
N GLU A 199 15.18 4.90 4.06
CA GLU A 199 15.33 4.13 5.28
C GLU A 199 14.24 3.05 5.41
N PHE A 200 13.01 3.39 5.05
CA PHE A 200 11.93 2.41 4.94
C PHE A 200 12.24 1.35 3.87
N LEU A 201 12.67 1.77 2.68
CA LEU A 201 12.99 0.87 1.57
C LEU A 201 14.15 -0.08 1.93
N SER A 202 15.20 0.44 2.55
CA SER A 202 16.33 -0.35 3.06
C SER A 202 15.88 -1.40 4.06
N THR A 203 15.06 -1.01 5.04
CA THR A 203 14.57 -1.89 6.12
C THR A 203 13.68 -3.02 5.59
N THR A 204 12.74 -2.66 4.71
CA THR A 204 11.79 -3.61 4.11
C THR A 204 12.51 -4.57 3.17
N THR A 205 13.37 -4.06 2.29
CA THR A 205 14.14 -4.87 1.35
C THR A 205 15.08 -5.83 2.08
N ARG A 206 15.78 -5.40 3.13
CA ARG A 206 16.63 -6.27 3.96
C ARG A 206 15.84 -7.41 4.59
N SER A 207 14.61 -7.14 5.05
CA SER A 207 13.73 -8.17 5.59
C SER A 207 13.29 -9.17 4.52
N GLN A 208 13.02 -8.70 3.30
CA GLN A 208 12.71 -9.57 2.17
C GLN A 208 13.93 -10.41 1.74
N VAL A 209 15.13 -9.84 1.67
CA VAL A 209 16.38 -10.57 1.34
C VAL A 209 16.65 -11.69 2.35
N ARG A 210 16.44 -11.46 3.65
CA ARG A 210 16.55 -12.52 4.67
C ARG A 210 15.57 -13.66 4.42
N ARG A 211 14.33 -13.34 4.04
CA ARG A 211 13.31 -14.33 3.68
C ARG A 211 13.68 -15.10 2.42
N SER A 212 14.06 -14.39 1.35
CA SER A 212 14.49 -14.98 0.08
C SER A 212 15.67 -15.92 0.28
N ALA A 213 16.64 -15.57 1.12
CA ALA A 213 17.74 -16.46 1.45
C ALA A 213 17.29 -17.77 2.14
N GLY A 214 16.29 -17.70 3.03
CA GLY A 214 15.66 -18.87 3.63
C GLY A 214 14.99 -19.77 2.59
N GLU A 215 14.27 -19.18 1.62
CA GLU A 215 13.64 -19.89 0.51
C GLU A 215 14.67 -20.53 -0.44
N ILE A 216 15.76 -19.84 -0.76
CA ILE A 216 16.87 -20.35 -1.59
C ILE A 216 17.53 -21.56 -0.92
N SER A 217 17.78 -21.49 0.39
CA SER A 217 18.38 -22.59 1.16
C SER A 217 17.46 -23.79 1.42
N GLY A 218 16.17 -23.72 1.04
CA GLY A 218 15.20 -24.80 1.24
C GLY A 218 14.57 -24.85 2.64
N PHE A 219 14.94 -23.95 3.55
CA PHE A 219 14.30 -23.81 4.87
C PHE A 219 12.97 -23.04 4.83
N GLY A 220 12.63 -22.42 3.70
CA GLY A 220 11.38 -21.69 3.50
C GLY A 220 10.32 -22.50 2.75
N VAL A 221 9.13 -22.65 3.32
CA VAL A 221 7.96 -23.15 2.59
C VAL A 221 7.36 -22.00 1.77
N ALA A 222 7.34 -22.15 0.44
CA ALA A 222 6.63 -21.22 -0.43
C ALA A 222 5.12 -21.30 -0.13
N ARG A 223 4.58 -20.27 0.52
CA ARG A 223 3.14 -20.20 0.82
C ARG A 223 2.41 -19.63 -0.39
N SER A 224 1.33 -20.30 -0.81
CA SER A 224 0.44 -19.75 -1.83
C SER A 224 -0.01 -18.35 -1.44
N ALA A 225 0.01 -17.43 -2.40
CA ALA A 225 -0.47 -16.08 -2.19
C ALA A 225 -2.01 -16.14 -2.11
N GLY A 226 -2.56 -15.85 -0.92
CA GLY A 226 -4.00 -15.59 -0.83
C GLY A 226 -4.36 -14.29 -1.57
N ARG A 227 -5.66 -14.03 -1.74
CA ARG A 227 -6.13 -12.75 -2.29
C ARG A 227 -5.54 -11.56 -1.50
N TYR A 228 -5.09 -10.53 -2.21
CA TYR A 228 -4.53 -9.29 -1.67
C TYR A 228 -3.29 -9.48 -0.78
N GLU A 229 -2.52 -10.55 -1.01
CA GLU A 229 -1.35 -10.85 -0.20
C GLU A 229 -0.18 -9.88 -0.47
N HIS A 230 -0.14 -9.23 -1.64
CA HIS A 230 0.90 -8.25 -1.97
C HIS A 230 0.71 -6.96 -1.15
N GLU A 231 -0.48 -6.40 -1.18
CA GLU A 231 -0.91 -5.24 -0.38
C GLU A 231 -0.78 -5.55 1.11
N ARG A 232 -1.19 -6.75 1.55
CA ARG A 232 -1.02 -7.17 2.95
C ARG A 232 0.44 -7.21 3.36
N THR A 233 1.34 -7.66 2.48
CA THR A 233 2.78 -7.71 2.77
C THR A 233 3.33 -6.30 2.98
N ALA A 234 2.93 -5.34 2.14
CA ALA A 234 3.32 -3.95 2.27
C ALA A 234 2.73 -3.28 3.53
N LEU A 235 1.45 -3.52 3.82
CA LEU A 235 0.81 -3.06 5.06
C LEU A 235 1.54 -3.61 6.30
N LEU A 236 1.96 -4.88 6.29
CA LEU A 236 2.73 -5.44 7.39
C LEU A 236 4.13 -4.85 7.51
N ALA A 237 4.77 -4.48 6.40
CA ALA A 237 6.06 -3.79 6.40
C ALA A 237 5.92 -2.39 7.01
N LEU A 238 4.95 -1.59 6.53
CA LEU A 238 4.55 -0.30 7.09
C LEU A 238 4.36 -0.38 8.61
N ARG A 239 3.53 -1.33 9.06
CA ARG A 239 3.18 -1.48 10.48
C ARG A 239 4.33 -1.93 11.38
N ARG A 240 5.36 -2.57 10.82
CA ARG A 240 6.55 -3.00 11.56
C ARG A 240 7.63 -1.93 11.62
N TYR A 241 7.59 -0.98 10.71
CA TYR A 241 8.52 0.15 10.69
C TYR A 241 8.32 1.02 11.93
N ASP A 242 9.43 1.44 12.53
CA ASP A 242 9.49 2.08 13.85
C ASP A 242 9.73 3.59 13.77
N ARG A 243 10.21 4.09 12.64
CA ARG A 243 10.47 5.52 12.40
C ARG A 243 9.32 6.17 11.65
N ARG A 244 9.28 7.50 11.64
CA ARG A 244 8.34 8.28 10.85
C ARG A 244 8.60 8.03 9.36
N LEU A 245 7.54 7.87 8.57
CA LEU A 245 7.63 7.80 7.11
C LEU A 245 7.68 9.20 6.52
N LEU A 246 8.54 9.39 5.52
CA LEU A 246 8.74 10.65 4.81
C LEU A 246 8.28 10.59 3.34
N ALA A 247 7.64 9.49 2.95
CA ALA A 247 7.09 9.30 1.61
C ALA A 247 5.99 8.23 1.62
N GLY A 248 5.19 8.22 0.55
CA GLY A 248 4.24 7.15 0.27
C GLY A 248 4.90 5.79 0.02
N VAL A 249 4.08 4.74 -0.01
CA VAL A 249 4.52 3.36 -0.23
C VAL A 249 3.79 2.74 -1.41
N GLU A 250 4.53 2.00 -2.22
CA GLU A 250 4.05 1.40 -3.45
C GLU A 250 4.29 -0.11 -3.43
N VAL A 251 3.37 -0.84 -4.03
CA VAL A 251 3.51 -2.27 -4.33
C VAL A 251 3.53 -2.42 -5.84
N LEU A 252 4.67 -2.83 -6.35
CA LEU A 252 4.89 -3.12 -7.75
C LEU A 252 4.64 -4.62 -7.96
N VAL A 253 3.53 -4.99 -8.59
CA VAL A 253 3.22 -6.38 -8.94
C VAL A 253 3.48 -6.55 -10.42
N PHE A 254 4.43 -7.41 -10.78
CA PHE A 254 4.88 -7.53 -12.15
C PHE A 254 5.23 -8.94 -12.58
N SER A 255 5.10 -9.19 -13.88
CA SER A 255 5.52 -10.40 -14.55
C SER A 255 6.25 -10.01 -15.82
N ASN A 256 7.43 -10.60 -16.04
CA ASN A 256 8.16 -10.46 -17.30
C ASN A 256 7.86 -11.63 -18.26
N TYR A 257 6.77 -12.38 -18.07
CA TYR A 257 6.43 -13.54 -18.90
C TYR A 257 6.21 -13.15 -20.37
N ASN A 258 6.65 -13.98 -21.31
CA ASN A 258 6.65 -13.64 -22.74
C ASN A 258 5.26 -13.42 -23.35
N LEU A 259 4.24 -14.08 -22.80
CA LEU A 259 2.87 -13.96 -23.31
C LEU A 259 2.03 -12.91 -22.57
N SER A 260 2.51 -12.43 -21.42
CA SER A 260 1.74 -11.55 -20.53
C SER A 260 2.64 -10.75 -19.61
N ALA A 261 3.50 -9.91 -20.21
CA ALA A 261 4.21 -8.90 -19.45
C ALA A 261 3.19 -7.93 -18.85
N ARG A 262 3.24 -7.72 -17.55
CA ARG A 262 2.27 -6.91 -16.81
C ARG A 262 2.97 -6.18 -15.67
N LEU A 263 2.55 -4.95 -15.41
CA LEU A 263 2.91 -4.18 -14.24
C LEU A 263 1.64 -3.55 -13.67
N ASP A 264 1.29 -3.89 -12.44
CA ASP A 264 0.32 -3.18 -11.63
C ASP A 264 1.05 -2.44 -10.52
N ILE A 265 0.65 -1.20 -10.28
CA ILE A 265 1.20 -0.37 -9.21
C ILE A 265 0.06 0.01 -8.29
N TYR A 266 0.17 -0.39 -7.03
CA TYR A 266 -0.76 0.01 -5.98
C TYR A 266 -0.05 0.95 -5.02
N ARG A 267 -0.66 2.08 -4.67
CA ARG A 267 0.02 3.18 -3.98
C ARG A 267 -0.75 3.61 -2.75
N VAL A 268 -0.01 4.02 -1.73
CA VAL A 268 -0.49 4.70 -0.53
C VAL A 268 0.31 6.00 -0.44
N ASP A 269 -0.36 7.13 -0.30
CA ASP A 269 0.28 8.42 -0.10
C ASP A 269 1.02 8.50 1.26
N GLU A 270 1.80 9.56 1.47
CA GLU A 270 2.57 9.72 2.71
C GLU A 270 1.67 9.80 3.95
N ALA A 271 0.58 10.57 3.87
CA ALA A 271 -0.35 10.80 4.96
C ALA A 271 -0.99 9.49 5.46
N LEU A 272 -1.53 8.68 4.54
CA LEU A 272 -2.10 7.39 4.86
C LEU A 272 -1.03 6.38 5.30
N ALA A 273 0.15 6.37 4.67
CA ALA A 273 1.23 5.47 5.04
C ALA A 273 1.70 5.72 6.48
N GLU A 274 1.89 6.98 6.85
CA GLU A 274 2.26 7.41 8.20
C GLU A 274 1.13 7.15 9.21
N TRP A 275 -0.13 7.40 8.85
CA TRP A 275 -1.29 7.09 9.69
C TRP A 275 -1.41 5.58 9.98
N LEU A 276 -1.27 4.73 8.95
CA LEU A 276 -1.31 3.26 9.09
C LEU A 276 -0.18 2.74 9.98
N ARG A 277 1.00 3.36 9.89
CA ARG A 277 2.16 3.04 10.72
C ARG A 277 1.96 3.46 12.17
N SER A 278 1.59 4.73 12.40
CA SER A 278 1.47 5.34 13.73
C SER A 278 0.33 4.75 14.57
N THR A 279 -0.72 4.26 13.92
CA THR A 279 -1.90 3.63 14.57
C THR A 279 -1.53 2.47 15.51
N LEU A 280 -0.44 1.76 15.25
CA LEU A 280 0.05 0.70 16.16
C LEU A 280 0.84 1.21 17.37
N ARG A 281 1.33 2.44 17.31
CA ARG A 281 2.20 3.03 18.34
C ARG A 281 1.39 3.75 19.39
N ASP A 282 0.24 4.29 19.02
CA ASP A 282 -0.71 4.92 19.91
C ASP A 282 -1.64 3.86 20.57
N PRO A 283 -1.62 3.70 21.92
CA PRO A 283 -2.52 2.79 22.64
C PRO A 283 -4.01 2.98 22.37
N GLN A 284 -4.47 4.21 22.16
CA GLN A 284 -5.88 4.52 21.91
C GLN A 284 -6.26 4.09 20.50
N ARG A 285 -5.47 4.49 19.50
CA ARG A 285 -5.69 4.08 18.09
C ARG A 285 -5.61 2.57 17.90
N ARG A 286 -4.77 1.88 18.67
CA ARG A 286 -4.68 0.41 18.65
C ARG A 286 -6.01 -0.28 18.97
N ARG A 287 -6.86 0.28 19.83
CA ARG A 287 -8.17 -0.29 20.16
C ARG A 287 -9.15 -0.10 19.01
N GLY A 288 -9.29 1.14 18.52
CA GLY A 288 -10.10 1.45 17.35
C GLY A 288 -9.69 0.66 16.11
N TRP A 289 -8.39 0.39 15.97
CA TRP A 289 -7.88 -0.43 14.86
C TRP A 289 -8.38 -1.88 14.88
N ARG A 290 -8.54 -2.47 16.08
CA ARG A 290 -9.11 -3.83 16.18
C ARG A 290 -10.57 -3.82 15.76
N ALA A 291 -11.32 -2.80 16.15
CA ALA A 291 -12.70 -2.61 15.74
C ALA A 291 -12.82 -2.41 14.21
N LEU A 292 -11.93 -1.62 13.62
CA LEU A 292 -11.84 -1.45 12.18
C LEU A 292 -11.52 -2.78 11.46
N LEU A 293 -10.56 -3.56 11.95
CA LEU A 293 -10.27 -4.89 11.40
C LEU A 293 -11.47 -5.84 11.50
N ALA A 294 -12.25 -5.76 12.58
CA ALA A 294 -13.47 -6.53 12.74
C ALA A 294 -14.55 -6.07 11.76
N ALA A 295 -14.68 -4.77 11.48
CA ALA A 295 -15.59 -4.24 10.45
C ALA A 295 -15.25 -4.79 9.05
N TYR A 296 -13.96 -4.99 8.77
CA TYR A 296 -13.48 -5.57 7.53
C TYR A 296 -13.64 -7.11 7.44
N GLN A 297 -14.02 -7.78 8.52
CA GLN A 297 -14.07 -9.24 8.56
C GLN A 297 -15.27 -9.76 7.77
N ALA A 298 -15.03 -10.32 6.58
CA ALA A 298 -16.07 -10.93 5.77
C ALA A 298 -15.52 -12.17 5.04
N PRO A 299 -15.99 -13.39 5.39
CA PRO A 299 -15.59 -14.62 4.70
C PRO A 299 -15.74 -14.53 3.17
N PRO A 300 -14.88 -15.20 2.38
CA PRO A 300 -13.75 -16.04 2.78
C PRO A 300 -12.44 -15.26 3.03
N VAL A 301 -12.46 -13.92 2.96
CA VAL A 301 -11.23 -13.09 3.02
C VAL A 301 -11.12 -12.43 4.39
N SER A 302 -10.01 -12.68 5.10
CA SER A 302 -9.75 -12.05 6.41
C SER A 302 -9.77 -10.52 6.35
N GLY A 303 -10.23 -9.85 7.42
CA GLY A 303 -10.30 -8.39 7.47
C GLY A 303 -8.98 -7.69 7.17
N SER A 304 -7.85 -8.23 7.65
CA SER A 304 -6.52 -7.66 7.36
C SER A 304 -6.15 -7.60 5.88
N ARG A 305 -6.67 -8.53 5.07
CA ARG A 305 -6.44 -8.56 3.61
C ARG A 305 -7.35 -7.58 2.88
N ARG A 306 -8.61 -7.48 3.29
CA ARG A 306 -9.55 -6.51 2.71
C ARG A 306 -9.15 -5.07 3.04
N LEU A 307 -8.74 -4.81 4.29
CA LEU A 307 -8.22 -3.51 4.67
C LEU A 307 -6.94 -3.17 3.89
N ALA A 308 -6.04 -4.13 3.68
CA ALA A 308 -4.84 -3.90 2.88
C ALA A 308 -5.18 -3.55 1.42
N ARG A 309 -6.12 -4.27 0.80
CA ARG A 309 -6.63 -3.90 -0.53
C ARG A 309 -7.16 -2.47 -0.54
N ASP A 310 -8.04 -2.13 0.38
CA ASP A 310 -8.68 -0.81 0.39
C ASP A 310 -7.67 0.30 0.65
N ALA A 311 -6.72 0.12 1.57
CA ALA A 311 -5.64 1.08 1.80
C ALA A 311 -4.86 1.41 0.51
N PHE A 312 -4.57 0.41 -0.32
CA PHE A 312 -3.73 0.54 -1.51
C PHE A 312 -4.49 0.82 -2.81
N GLN A 313 -5.82 0.60 -2.84
CA GLN A 313 -6.63 0.71 -4.05
C GLN A 313 -7.79 1.70 -3.93
N ARG A 314 -8.38 1.83 -2.74
CA ARG A 314 -9.60 2.63 -2.48
C ARG A 314 -9.59 3.17 -1.04
N PRO A 315 -8.67 4.09 -0.70
CA PRO A 315 -8.42 4.47 0.69
C PRO A 315 -9.67 5.03 1.39
N TRP A 316 -10.53 5.76 0.67
CA TRP A 316 -11.82 6.26 1.17
C TRP A 316 -12.73 5.16 1.76
N ARG A 317 -12.60 3.90 1.31
CA ARG A 317 -13.39 2.78 1.87
C ARG A 317 -13.05 2.49 3.33
N ILE A 318 -11.90 2.91 3.83
CA ILE A 318 -11.53 2.78 5.25
C ILE A 318 -12.53 3.57 6.09
N LEU A 319 -12.77 4.83 5.73
CA LEU A 319 -13.75 5.68 6.38
C LEU A 319 -15.16 5.09 6.26
N ILE A 320 -15.58 4.70 5.06
CA ILE A 320 -16.95 4.19 4.85
C ILE A 320 -17.19 2.91 5.66
N THR A 321 -16.21 2.01 5.69
CA THR A 321 -16.30 0.77 6.48
C THR A 321 -16.32 1.06 7.99
N ALA A 322 -15.51 2.01 8.46
CA ALA A 322 -15.52 2.44 9.86
C ALA A 322 -16.87 3.08 10.24
N ALA A 323 -17.37 3.97 9.39
CA ALA A 323 -18.63 4.66 9.59
C ALA A 323 -19.80 3.68 9.59
N ALA A 324 -19.89 2.78 8.59
CA ALA A 324 -20.88 1.71 8.55
C ALA A 324 -20.89 0.92 9.87
N ARG A 325 -19.72 0.46 10.35
CA ARG A 325 -19.64 -0.26 11.63
C ARG A 325 -20.19 0.52 12.83
N LEU A 326 -20.03 1.83 12.84
CA LEU A 326 -20.52 2.75 13.88
C LEU A 326 -22.03 3.03 13.75
N THR A 327 -22.59 2.97 12.54
CA THR A 327 -23.96 3.43 12.24
C THR A 327 -24.94 2.32 11.87
N ASP A 328 -24.46 1.12 11.54
CA ASP A 328 -25.28 0.01 11.03
C ASP A 328 -26.11 -0.66 12.13
N VAL A 329 -25.68 -0.55 13.39
CA VAL A 329 -26.50 -1.04 14.51
C VAL A 329 -27.79 -0.21 14.57
N PRO A 330 -28.97 -0.82 14.47
CA PRO A 330 -30.21 -0.08 14.45
C PRO A 330 -30.71 0.33 15.84
N GLY A 331 -31.48 1.42 15.88
CA GLY A 331 -32.20 1.87 17.07
C GLY A 331 -31.30 2.30 18.23
N PRO A 332 -31.84 2.30 19.47
CA PRO A 332 -31.11 2.68 20.67
C PRO A 332 -29.87 1.80 20.96
N ARG A 333 -29.83 0.59 20.39
CA ARG A 333 -28.65 -0.29 20.47
C ARG A 333 -27.41 0.34 19.82
N ALA A 334 -27.58 1.24 18.86
CA ALA A 334 -26.49 1.99 18.23
C ALA A 334 -25.70 2.80 19.27
N VAL A 335 -26.41 3.46 20.18
CA VAL A 335 -25.83 4.29 21.24
C VAL A 335 -25.17 3.42 22.31
N LEU A 336 -25.83 2.33 22.72
CA LEU A 336 -25.31 1.42 23.75
C LEU A 336 -24.05 0.66 23.31
N ARG A 337 -23.94 0.34 22.02
CA ARG A 337 -22.81 -0.39 21.43
C ARG A 337 -21.86 0.53 20.67
N PHE A 338 -21.97 1.84 20.87
CA PHE A 338 -21.13 2.80 20.19
C PHE A 338 -19.66 2.56 20.55
N ASP A 339 -18.82 2.42 19.52
CA ASP A 339 -17.40 2.15 19.69
C ASP A 339 -16.63 3.48 19.65
N ALA A 340 -16.46 4.08 20.83
CA ALA A 340 -15.78 5.37 20.96
C ALA A 340 -14.32 5.32 20.49
N ASP A 341 -13.64 4.18 20.63
CA ASP A 341 -12.26 4.00 20.16
C ASP A 341 -12.20 3.97 18.63
N LEU A 342 -13.16 3.32 17.96
CA LEU A 342 -13.29 3.35 16.50
C LEU A 342 -13.68 4.74 15.99
N ALA A 343 -14.60 5.44 16.68
CA ALA A 343 -14.96 6.81 16.33
C ALA A 343 -13.74 7.74 16.41
N ALA A 344 -12.95 7.69 17.49
CA ALA A 344 -11.70 8.45 17.62
C ALA A 344 -10.69 8.12 16.50
N LEU A 345 -10.58 6.84 16.11
CA LEU A 345 -9.75 6.44 14.98
C LEU A 345 -10.26 7.06 13.66
N THR A 346 -11.58 7.08 13.44
CA THR A 346 -12.21 7.71 12.27
C THR A 346 -11.92 9.21 12.20
N TYR A 347 -12.04 9.95 13.31
CA TYR A 347 -11.67 11.37 13.35
C TYR A 347 -10.18 11.59 13.04
N SER A 348 -9.30 10.73 13.56
CA SER A 348 -7.86 10.82 13.22
C SER A 348 -7.60 10.60 11.73
N TYR A 349 -8.36 9.71 11.08
CA TYR A 349 -8.26 9.48 9.64
C TYR A 349 -8.71 10.71 8.84
N LEU A 350 -9.86 11.31 9.21
CA LEU A 350 -10.37 12.52 8.56
C LEU A 350 -9.34 13.66 8.60
N ARG A 351 -8.76 13.89 9.79
CA ARG A 351 -7.80 14.97 10.02
C ARG A 351 -6.44 14.71 9.39
N GLU A 352 -5.90 13.50 9.53
CA GLU A 352 -4.51 13.22 9.14
C GLU A 352 -4.38 12.72 7.70
N VAL A 353 -5.40 12.07 7.15
CA VAL A 353 -5.36 11.45 5.81
C VAL A 353 -6.20 12.25 4.81
N MET A 354 -7.41 12.64 5.18
CA MET A 354 -8.30 13.40 4.29
C MET A 354 -8.12 14.92 4.40
N ASP A 355 -7.19 15.38 5.26
CA ASP A 355 -6.89 16.79 5.51
C ASP A 355 -8.12 17.64 5.84
N VAL A 356 -9.10 17.04 6.54
CA VAL A 356 -10.29 17.77 7.00
C VAL A 356 -9.87 18.72 8.12
N ASN A 357 -10.23 20.00 7.96
CA ASN A 357 -9.90 21.04 8.92
C ASN A 357 -10.52 20.73 10.29
N GLN A 358 -9.74 20.89 11.35
CA GLN A 358 -10.21 20.70 12.72
C GLN A 358 -11.40 21.62 13.04
N ALA A 359 -11.40 22.85 12.54
CA ALA A 359 -12.53 23.77 12.73
C ALA A 359 -13.84 23.21 12.14
N ASP A 360 -13.80 22.53 11.00
CA ASP A 360 -14.99 21.95 10.38
C ASP A 360 -15.49 20.72 11.17
N ILE A 361 -14.56 19.91 11.67
CA ILE A 361 -14.87 18.82 12.61
C ILE A 361 -15.57 19.38 13.86
N ASP A 362 -15.01 20.43 14.46
CA ASP A 362 -15.55 21.07 15.67
C ASP A 362 -16.95 21.64 15.41
N GLN A 363 -17.20 22.23 14.23
CA GLN A 363 -18.53 22.70 13.84
C GLN A 363 -19.56 21.56 13.77
N VAL A 364 -19.17 20.41 13.20
CA VAL A 364 -20.04 19.23 13.11
C VAL A 364 -20.30 18.63 14.49
N GLU A 365 -19.28 18.55 15.36
CA GLU A 365 -19.45 18.05 16.73
C GLU A 365 -20.33 18.98 17.57
N ALA A 366 -20.22 20.30 17.40
CA ALA A 366 -21.09 21.27 18.06
C ALA A 366 -22.56 21.11 17.64
N LEU A 367 -22.82 20.96 16.33
CA LEU A 367 -24.17 20.67 15.83
C LEU A 367 -24.70 19.33 16.37
N ALA A 368 -23.84 18.32 16.42
CA ALA A 368 -24.21 17.00 16.92
C ALA A 368 -24.61 17.03 18.40
N ALA A 369 -23.93 17.82 19.23
CA ALA A 369 -24.30 18.01 20.62
C ALA A 369 -25.69 18.66 20.75
N GLU A 370 -25.98 19.69 19.97
CA GLU A 370 -27.31 20.33 19.96
C GLU A 370 -28.41 19.36 19.50
N ILE A 371 -28.15 18.56 18.45
CA ILE A 371 -29.08 17.52 17.98
C ILE A 371 -29.30 16.45 19.06
N ALA A 372 -28.24 16.00 19.73
CA ALA A 372 -28.35 15.03 20.82
C ALA A 372 -29.22 15.57 21.95
N GLN A 373 -29.07 16.84 22.32
CA GLN A 373 -29.92 17.49 23.33
C GLN A 373 -31.40 17.54 22.90
N GLU A 374 -31.70 17.83 21.63
CA GLU A 374 -33.07 17.78 21.10
C GLU A 374 -33.66 16.36 21.07
N ILE A 375 -32.81 15.33 20.98
CA ILE A 375 -33.22 13.92 21.08
C ILE A 375 -33.44 13.53 22.55
N ILE A 376 -32.55 13.92 23.46
CA ILE A 376 -32.64 13.62 24.90
C ILE A 376 -33.88 14.25 25.53
N ALA A 377 -34.29 15.43 25.06
CA ALA A 377 -35.50 16.11 25.53
C ALA A 377 -36.80 15.32 25.23
N ASP A 378 -36.73 14.30 24.38
CA ASP A 378 -37.83 13.39 24.07
C ASP A 378 -37.50 12.02 24.70
N GLU A 379 -38.35 11.54 25.61
CA GLU A 379 -38.08 10.30 26.37
C GLU A 379 -38.16 9.02 25.49
N SER A 380 -38.58 9.15 24.23
CA SER A 380 -38.76 8.05 23.28
C SER A 380 -37.58 7.88 22.31
N ALA A 381 -37.47 6.69 21.70
CA ALA A 381 -36.48 6.40 20.66
C ALA A 381 -36.83 7.02 19.28
N GLY A 382 -38.07 7.48 19.10
CA GLY A 382 -38.62 7.95 17.83
C GLY A 382 -37.81 9.06 17.13
N PRO A 383 -37.34 10.10 17.85
CA PRO A 383 -36.55 11.17 17.24
C PRO A 383 -35.19 10.72 16.71
N LEU A 384 -34.50 9.82 17.41
CA LEU A 384 -33.24 9.24 16.92
C LEU A 384 -33.48 8.44 15.64
N MET A 385 -34.56 7.65 15.59
CA MET A 385 -34.92 6.88 14.40
C MET A 385 -35.24 7.78 13.22
N THR A 386 -36.02 8.84 13.46
CA THR A 386 -36.37 9.83 12.42
C THR A 386 -35.12 10.56 11.91
N PHE A 387 -34.21 10.95 12.81
CA PHE A 387 -32.93 11.55 12.45
C PHE A 387 -32.05 10.62 11.62
N ARG A 388 -31.91 9.35 12.03
CA ARG A 388 -31.12 8.34 11.30
C ARG A 388 -31.66 8.09 9.89
N VAL A 389 -32.98 8.05 9.73
CA VAL A 389 -33.61 7.93 8.40
C VAL A 389 -33.34 9.19 7.58
N ALA A 390 -33.50 10.38 8.19
CA ALA A 390 -33.24 11.65 7.51
C ALA A 390 -31.78 11.79 7.06
N SER A 391 -30.81 11.36 7.87
CA SER A 391 -29.38 11.44 7.55
C SER A 391 -28.96 10.63 6.33
N ARG A 392 -29.78 9.68 5.87
CA ARG A 392 -29.54 8.89 4.66
C ARG A 392 -29.81 9.68 3.37
N ARG A 393 -30.59 10.76 3.41
CA ARG A 393 -30.97 11.55 2.21
C ARG A 393 -30.76 13.04 2.43
N VAL A 394 -30.02 13.69 1.53
CA VAL A 394 -29.67 15.12 1.62
C VAL A 394 -30.90 16.00 1.90
N VAL A 395 -31.93 15.88 1.06
CA VAL A 395 -33.16 16.67 1.18
C VAL A 395 -33.95 16.34 2.44
N ALA A 396 -33.93 15.09 2.90
CA ALA A 396 -34.63 14.69 4.10
C ALA A 396 -33.94 15.24 5.35
N LEU A 397 -32.61 15.17 5.41
CA LEU A 397 -31.81 15.75 6.49
C LEU A 397 -32.00 17.27 6.57
N GLN A 398 -31.95 17.95 5.41
CA GLN A 398 -32.17 19.39 5.34
C GLN A 398 -33.55 19.76 5.91
N LYS A 399 -34.63 19.13 5.42
CA LYS A 399 -35.99 19.36 5.93
C LYS A 399 -36.11 19.03 7.41
N TRP A 400 -35.44 17.98 7.88
CA TRP A 400 -35.46 17.60 9.29
C TRP A 400 -34.83 18.70 10.16
N LEU A 401 -33.67 19.21 9.77
CA LEU A 401 -32.96 20.28 10.48
C LEU A 401 -33.76 21.60 10.46
N GLU A 402 -34.33 21.97 9.31
CA GLU A 402 -35.18 23.16 9.18
C GLU A 402 -36.41 23.07 10.10
N ASN A 403 -37.10 21.93 10.10
CA ASN A 403 -38.25 21.71 10.98
C ASN A 403 -37.89 21.78 12.46
N LYS A 404 -36.74 21.22 12.86
CA LYS A 404 -36.26 21.29 14.24
C LYS A 404 -35.84 22.71 14.63
N ALA A 405 -35.18 23.44 13.73
CA ALA A 405 -34.80 24.83 13.93
C ALA A 405 -36.04 25.73 14.11
N VAL A 406 -37.07 25.57 13.27
CA VAL A 406 -38.35 26.30 13.40
C VAL A 406 -39.04 25.98 14.72
N ARG A 407 -39.16 24.68 15.08
CA ARG A 407 -39.78 24.29 16.36
C ARG A 407 -39.04 24.89 17.55
N ARG A 408 -37.71 24.93 17.52
CA ARG A 408 -36.89 25.56 18.57
C ARG A 408 -37.14 27.07 18.64
N ALA A 409 -37.19 27.76 17.51
CA ALA A 409 -37.49 29.19 17.47
C ALA A 409 -38.90 29.54 18.00
N LEU A 410 -39.86 28.62 17.87
CA LEU A 410 -41.23 28.78 18.39
C LEU A 410 -41.36 28.49 19.90
N ARG A 411 -40.36 27.87 20.55
CA ARG A 411 -40.32 27.68 22.01
C ARG A 411 -39.94 28.99 22.69
N ILE A 412 -40.83 29.98 22.63
CA ILE A 412 -40.64 31.29 23.26
C ILE A 412 -40.81 31.13 24.77
N GLY A 413 -39.74 31.33 25.55
CA GLY A 413 -39.85 31.79 26.94
C GLY A 413 -39.47 30.85 28.10
N ALA A 414 -38.63 29.82 27.94
CA ALA A 414 -38.23 28.97 29.09
C ALA A 414 -36.72 28.69 29.25
N ASP A 415 -35.91 28.75 28.19
CA ASP A 415 -34.47 28.42 28.29
C ASP A 415 -33.59 29.55 27.75
N GLU A 416 -32.43 29.75 28.38
CA GLU A 416 -31.33 30.61 27.92
C GLU A 416 -30.76 30.19 26.53
N ARG A 417 -31.26 29.09 25.94
CA ARG A 417 -30.87 28.55 24.64
C ARG A 417 -31.48 29.32 23.46
N SER A 418 -31.35 30.65 23.45
CA SER A 418 -31.78 31.54 22.36
C SER A 418 -30.97 31.36 21.05
N ALA A 419 -29.95 30.49 21.03
CA ALA A 419 -29.13 30.26 19.85
C ALA A 419 -29.84 29.38 18.80
N PRO A 420 -29.64 29.65 17.50
CA PRO A 420 -30.19 28.83 16.43
C PRO A 420 -29.63 27.40 16.49
N LEU A 421 -30.46 26.41 16.13
CA LEU A 421 -30.06 24.99 16.13
C LEU A 421 -28.86 24.72 15.20
N ILE A 422 -28.83 25.40 14.05
CA ILE A 422 -27.80 25.24 13.02
C ILE A 422 -27.30 26.62 12.58
N SER A 423 -25.98 26.76 12.49
CA SER A 423 -25.32 27.97 11.98
C SER A 423 -25.21 27.94 10.45
N THR A 424 -24.98 29.10 9.83
CA THR A 424 -24.73 29.18 8.38
C THR A 424 -23.49 28.38 7.97
N ALA A 425 -22.44 28.36 8.80
CA ALA A 425 -21.23 27.58 8.53
C ALA A 425 -21.53 26.07 8.53
N GLN A 426 -22.26 25.59 9.53
CA GLN A 426 -22.67 24.19 9.62
C GLN A 426 -23.58 23.78 8.46
N PHE A 427 -24.52 24.66 8.06
CA PHE A 427 -25.39 24.38 6.91
C PHE A 427 -24.58 24.22 5.62
N ARG A 428 -23.61 25.11 5.38
CA ARG A 428 -22.70 25.03 4.23
C ARG A 428 -21.91 23.72 4.21
N LEU A 429 -21.29 23.34 5.33
CA LEU A 429 -20.56 22.07 5.43
C LEU A 429 -21.42 20.85 5.06
N LEU A 430 -22.71 20.85 5.41
CA LEU A 430 -23.59 19.71 5.17
C LEU A 430 -24.20 19.68 3.76
N PHE A 431 -24.37 20.84 3.11
CA PHE A 431 -25.23 20.98 1.93
C PHE A 431 -24.63 21.74 0.75
N ASP A 432 -23.46 22.36 0.89
CA ASP A 432 -22.81 23.02 -0.23
C ASP A 432 -22.45 21.99 -1.33
N PRO A 433 -22.50 22.39 -2.61
CA PRO A 433 -22.27 21.49 -3.74
C PRO A 433 -20.77 21.22 -4.00
N ASP A 434 -19.90 21.47 -3.02
CA ASP A 434 -18.44 21.33 -3.11
C ASP A 434 -17.95 19.87 -3.20
N GLY A 435 -18.87 18.91 -3.16
CA GLY A 435 -18.60 17.48 -3.25
C GLY A 435 -18.19 16.82 -1.93
N GLN A 436 -18.01 17.57 -0.84
CA GLN A 436 -17.65 17.01 0.47
C GLN A 436 -18.82 16.90 1.44
N GLY A 437 -19.99 17.46 1.14
CA GLY A 437 -21.15 17.38 2.04
C GLY A 437 -21.52 15.96 2.49
N TRP A 438 -21.27 14.92 1.68
CA TRP A 438 -21.52 13.52 2.08
C TRP A 438 -20.67 13.10 3.28
N LEU A 439 -19.42 13.57 3.33
CA LEU A 439 -18.46 13.32 4.40
C LEU A 439 -18.98 13.88 5.72
N TYR A 440 -19.33 15.17 5.72
CA TYR A 440 -19.82 15.87 6.90
C TYR A 440 -21.17 15.36 7.39
N ARG A 441 -22.07 14.96 6.48
CA ARG A 441 -23.34 14.31 6.87
C ARG A 441 -23.12 12.96 7.55
N ARG A 442 -22.15 12.17 7.08
CA ARG A 442 -21.80 10.90 7.71
C ARG A 442 -21.11 11.12 9.05
N LEU A 443 -20.23 12.12 9.13
CA LEU A 443 -19.60 12.57 10.37
C LEU A 443 -20.63 13.03 11.40
N LEU A 444 -21.66 13.78 10.97
CA LEU A 444 -22.73 14.26 11.84
C LEU A 444 -23.46 13.09 12.53
N LEU A 445 -23.81 12.04 11.79
CA LEU A 445 -24.45 10.87 12.38
C LEU A 445 -23.56 10.18 13.43
N ILE A 446 -22.27 10.01 13.12
CA ILE A 446 -21.30 9.44 14.07
C ILE A 446 -21.18 10.32 15.32
N ALA A 447 -21.09 11.64 15.13
CA ALA A 447 -20.97 12.61 16.21
C ALA A 447 -22.20 12.63 17.11
N VAL A 448 -23.42 12.54 16.55
CA VAL A 448 -24.66 12.49 17.33
C VAL A 448 -24.72 11.22 18.18
N LEU A 449 -24.37 10.06 17.60
CA LEU A 449 -24.33 8.80 18.35
C LEU A 449 -23.28 8.85 19.47
N ASN A 450 -22.12 9.47 19.23
CA ASN A 450 -21.09 9.68 20.24
C ASN A 450 -21.58 10.60 21.37
N ALA A 451 -22.26 11.69 21.04
CA ALA A 451 -22.83 12.62 22.02
C ALA A 451 -23.87 11.92 22.91
N LEU A 452 -24.83 11.20 22.31
CA LEU A 452 -25.81 10.41 23.05
C LEU A 452 -25.16 9.33 23.93
N HIS A 453 -24.08 8.71 23.45
CA HIS A 453 -23.33 7.71 24.21
C HIS A 453 -22.65 8.32 25.44
N LYS A 454 -22.02 9.49 25.29
CA LYS A 454 -21.37 10.22 26.40
C LYS A 454 -22.37 10.66 27.47
N GLU A 455 -23.57 11.06 27.06
CA GLU A 455 -24.68 11.41 27.96
C GLU A 455 -25.35 10.17 28.60
N GLY A 456 -24.93 8.95 28.22
CA GLY A 456 -25.52 7.72 28.74
C GLY A 456 -26.99 7.55 28.39
N TRP A 457 -27.46 8.16 27.29
CA TRP A 457 -28.87 8.22 26.92
C TRP A 457 -29.45 6.81 26.72
N ARG A 458 -30.61 6.59 27.34
CA ARG A 458 -31.41 5.36 27.24
C ARG A 458 -32.88 5.75 27.13
N PRO A 459 -33.54 5.49 25.99
CA PRO A 459 -34.95 5.83 25.85
C PRO A 459 -35.82 4.87 26.67
N ALA A 460 -36.97 5.36 27.14
CA ALA A 460 -37.89 4.58 27.98
C ALA A 460 -38.49 3.38 27.24
N ASP A 461 -38.69 3.51 25.92
CA ASP A 461 -39.24 2.52 24.99
C ASP A 461 -38.15 1.68 24.29
N ALA A 462 -36.93 1.62 24.83
CA ALA A 462 -35.80 0.96 24.18
C ALA A 462 -36.03 -0.52 23.80
N ALA A 463 -36.88 -1.23 24.55
CA ALA A 463 -37.21 -2.62 24.27
C ALA A 463 -38.16 -2.76 23.06
N ASP A 464 -39.19 -1.92 22.99
CA ASP A 464 -40.21 -1.93 21.95
C ASP A 464 -39.63 -1.38 20.63
N ALA A 465 -38.89 -0.27 20.69
CA ALA A 465 -38.23 0.32 19.53
C ALA A 465 -37.14 -0.60 18.91
N ALA A 466 -36.62 -1.56 19.67
CA ALA A 466 -35.67 -2.56 19.15
C ALA A 466 -36.37 -3.75 18.47
N ALA A 467 -37.67 -3.95 18.69
CA ALA A 467 -38.47 -5.00 18.07
C ALA A 467 -39.05 -4.55 16.70
N ASP A 468 -39.39 -3.27 16.56
CA ASP A 468 -40.01 -2.67 15.36
C ASP A 468 -39.03 -2.21 14.28
N LEU A 469 -37.82 -2.78 14.25
CA LEU A 469 -36.81 -2.39 13.26
C LEU A 469 -37.10 -3.01 11.89
N PRO A 470 -37.08 -2.23 10.79
CA PRO A 470 -37.35 -2.73 9.45
C PRO A 470 -36.32 -3.79 9.01
N ASP A 471 -36.77 -4.68 8.12
CA ASP A 471 -36.02 -5.85 7.64
C ASP A 471 -34.72 -5.42 6.92
N PRO A 472 -33.56 -6.05 7.22
CA PRO A 472 -32.26 -5.78 6.58
C PRO A 472 -32.26 -5.78 5.04
N ASP A 473 -33.22 -6.43 4.37
CA ASP A 473 -33.30 -6.43 2.91
C ASP A 473 -33.64 -5.04 2.29
N GLN A 474 -34.26 -4.14 3.06
CA GLN A 474 -34.41 -2.73 2.65
C GLN A 474 -33.12 -1.92 2.82
N GLU A 475 -32.10 -2.45 3.52
CA GLU A 475 -30.82 -1.76 3.76
C GLU A 475 -29.80 -1.98 2.63
N VAL A 476 -29.96 -3.03 1.81
CA VAL A 476 -29.03 -3.38 0.71
C VAL A 476 -29.13 -2.42 -0.48
N GLU A 477 -30.32 -1.89 -0.76
CA GLU A 477 -30.56 -0.94 -1.87
C GLU A 477 -29.88 0.42 -1.65
N LEU A 478 -29.63 0.77 -0.38
CA LEU A 478 -29.12 2.08 0.06
C LEU A 478 -27.58 2.17 0.05
N ALA A 479 -26.87 1.06 0.31
CA ALA A 479 -25.42 1.00 0.13
C ALA A 479 -25.01 1.25 -1.34
N ARG A 480 -25.94 0.99 -2.27
CA ARG A 480 -25.77 1.22 -3.70
C ARG A 480 -25.79 2.69 -4.08
N GLU A 481 -26.61 3.52 -3.43
CA GLU A 481 -26.67 4.98 -3.69
C GLU A 481 -25.41 5.69 -3.17
N ASP A 482 -24.85 5.27 -2.04
CA ASP A 482 -23.56 5.76 -1.54
C ASP A 482 -22.41 5.37 -2.48
N ASP A 483 -22.39 4.13 -2.97
CA ASP A 483 -21.42 3.67 -3.96
C ASP A 483 -21.59 4.45 -5.30
N GLU A 484 -22.82 4.73 -5.76
CA GLU A 484 -23.09 5.53 -6.96
C GLU A 484 -22.71 7.02 -6.81
N MET A 485 -22.91 7.62 -5.63
CA MET A 485 -22.46 9.00 -5.35
C MET A 485 -20.94 9.10 -5.30
N VAL A 486 -20.25 8.10 -4.75
CA VAL A 486 -18.79 8.07 -4.69
C VAL A 486 -18.20 7.78 -6.08
N GLU A 487 -18.78 6.85 -6.85
CA GLU A 487 -18.35 6.56 -8.22
C GLU A 487 -18.63 7.72 -9.19
N GLY A 488 -19.66 8.54 -8.94
CA GLY A 488 -19.94 9.76 -9.69
C GLY A 488 -18.96 10.92 -9.45
N ILE A 489 -18.12 10.86 -8.39
CA ILE A 489 -17.03 11.82 -8.13
C ILE A 489 -15.73 11.40 -8.85
N GLU A 490 -15.59 10.12 -9.20
CA GLU A 490 -14.42 9.59 -9.91
C GLU A 490 -14.51 9.74 -11.46
N GLN A 491 -15.66 10.20 -11.99
CA GLN A 491 -15.87 10.56 -13.40
C GLN A 491 -15.81 12.08 -13.58
#